data_AF-A0A2W4MGS4-F1
#
_entry.id   AF-A0A2W4MGS4-F1
#
_cell.length_a   1.000
_cell.length_b   1.000
_cell.length_c   1.000
_cell.angle_alpha   90.00
_cell.angle_beta   90.00
_cell.angle_gamma   90.00
#
_symmetry.space_group_name_H-M   'P 1'
#
loop_
_entity.id
_entity.type
_entity.pdbx_description
1 polymer ?
#
loop_
_entity_poly.entity_id
_entity_poly.type
_entity_poly.pdbx_seq_one_letter_code
_entity_poly.pdbx_strand_id
1 'polypeptide(L)' 'MARIVPLSDATTVAVHVAVGDIVLMAHVTRDAIHQLKLQEGTEVFALIKSVALETLERATAPEVVGQG' A
#
# COMPACT_ATOMS: atom_id res chain seq x y z
N MET A 1 -11.19 0.70 -0.45
CA MET A 1 -11.51 -0.75 -0.36
C MET A 1 -10.23 -1.55 -0.20
N ALA A 2 -10.23 -2.56 0.67
CA ALA A 2 -9.08 -3.42 0.93
C ALA A 2 -8.97 -4.58 -0.08
N ARG A 3 -7.75 -4.92 -0.47
CA ARG A 3 -7.38 -6.12 -1.23
C ARG A 3 -6.23 -6.83 -0.54
N ILE A 4 -6.34 -8.13 -0.33
CA ILE A 4 -5.38 -8.97 0.40
C ILE A 4 -4.55 -9.75 -0.63
N VAL A 5 -3.24 -9.52 -0.62
CA VAL A 5 -2.28 -10.14 -1.53
C VAL A 5 -1.38 -11.07 -0.72
N PRO A 6 -1.38 -12.39 -1.00
CA PRO A 6 -0.46 -13.32 -0.37
C PRO A 6 1.00 -12.93 -0.65
N LEU A 7 1.84 -13.01 0.38
CA LEU A 7 3.28 -12.89 0.25
C LEU A 7 3.93 -14.27 0.34
N SER A 8 5.20 -14.36 -0.06
CA SER A 8 5.99 -15.60 0.04
C SER A 8 6.18 -16.06 1.49
N ASP A 9 6.10 -15.13 2.45
CA ASP A 9 6.15 -15.42 3.88
C ASP A 9 4.78 -15.90 4.40
N ALA A 10 4.80 -16.93 5.24
CA ALA A 10 3.59 -17.55 5.78
C ALA A 10 2.93 -16.76 6.93
N THR A 11 3.57 -15.74 7.48
CA THR A 11 3.12 -14.99 8.66
C THR A 11 2.48 -13.65 8.31
N THR A 12 2.80 -13.10 7.15
CA THR A 12 2.32 -11.78 6.69
C THR A 12 1.64 -11.84 5.33
N VAL A 13 0.83 -10.82 5.06
CA VAL A 13 0.21 -10.54 3.77
C VAL A 13 0.38 -9.06 3.46
N ALA A 14 0.36 -8.71 2.18
CA ALA A 14 0.22 -7.32 1.77
C ALA A 14 -1.27 -6.98 1.68
N VAL A 15 -1.65 -5.85 2.25
CA VAL A 15 -2.99 -5.27 2.10
C VAL A 15 -2.86 -4.02 1.28
N HIS A 16 -3.54 -4.00 0.13
CA HIS A 16 -3.67 -2.83 -0.73
C HIS A 16 -4.97 -2.12 -0.39
N VAL A 17 -4.90 -0.84 -0.06
CA VAL A 17 -6.08 -0.02 0.24
C VAL A 17 -6.21 1.02 -0.86
N ALA A 18 -7.26 0.90 -1.66
CA ALA A 18 -7.61 1.93 -2.63
C ALA A 18 -8.15 3.18 -1.92
N VAL A 19 -7.54 4.34 -2.19
CA VAL A 19 -7.87 5.66 -1.64
C VAL A 19 -7.85 6.67 -2.79
N GLY A 20 -9.01 7.00 -3.35
CA GLY A 20 -9.08 7.80 -4.59
C GLY A 20 -8.27 7.14 -5.71
N ASP A 21 -7.36 7.90 -6.32
CA ASP A 21 -6.50 7.44 -7.41
C ASP A 21 -5.19 6.78 -6.94
N ILE A 22 -4.97 6.69 -5.62
CA ILE A 22 -3.76 6.09 -5.05
C ILE A 22 -4.06 4.77 -4.36
N VAL A 23 -3.02 3.94 -4.26
CA VAL A 23 -3.06 2.66 -3.52
C VAL A 23 -2.03 2.74 -2.39
N LEU A 24 -2.50 2.58 -1.16
CA LEU A 24 -1.63 2.40 0.00
C LEU A 24 -1.34 0.91 0.19
N MET A 25 -0.08 0.56 0.42
CA MET A 25 0.33 -0.81 0.75
C MET A 25 0.72 -0.90 2.22
N ALA A 26 0.19 -1.91 2.91
CA ALA A 26 0.58 -2.24 4.27
C ALA A 26 0.96 -3.71 4.37
N HIS A 27 2.01 -4.03 5.12
CA HIS A 27 2.25 -5.40 5.57
C HIS A 27 1.46 -5.65 6.85
N VAL A 28 0.64 -6.69 6.84
CA VAL A 28 -0.27 -7.03 7.94
C VAL A 28 -0.03 -8.49 8.30
N THR A 29 -0.02 -8.80 9.60
CA THR A 29 0.08 -10.19 10.05
C THR A 29 -1.19 -10.94 9.68
N ARG A 30 -1.06 -12.22 9.32
CA ARG A 30 -2.23 -13.05 9.03
C ARG A 30 -3.18 -13.13 10.23
N ASP A 31 -2.63 -13.20 11.44
CA ASP A 31 -3.43 -13.18 12.66
C ASP A 31 -4.31 -11.93 12.77
N ALA A 32 -3.78 -10.74 12.47
CA ALA A 32 -4.57 -9.51 12.45
C ALA A 32 -5.68 -9.52 11.39
N ILE A 33 -5.45 -10.12 10.21
CA ILE A 33 -6.51 -10.31 9.19
C ILE A 33 -7.69 -11.09 9.78
N HIS A 34 -7.42 -12.18 10.50
CA HIS A 34 -8.46 -13.00 11.11
C HIS A 34 -9.17 -12.28 12.27
N GLN A 35 -8.41 -11.64 13.16
CA GLN A 35 -8.97 -10.96 14.34
C GLN A 35 -9.86 -9.78 13.95
N LEU A 36 -9.44 -9.00 12.95
CA LEU A 36 -10.21 -7.87 12.42
C LEU A 36 -11.32 -8.33 11.46
N LYS A 37 -11.37 -9.63 11.12
CA LYS A 37 -12.26 -10.20 10.11
C LYS A 37 -12.16 -9.44 8.79
N LEU A 38 -10.96 -9.01 8.42
CA LEU A 38 -10.71 -8.23 7.21
C LEU A 38 -10.91 -9.13 5.98
N GLN A 39 -11.73 -8.68 5.05
CA GLN A 39 -12.04 -9.39 3.81
C GLN A 39 -11.77 -8.50 2.60
N GLU A 40 -11.60 -9.14 1.44
CA GLU A 40 -11.60 -8.44 0.14
C GLU A 40 -12.79 -7.49 0.02
N GLY A 41 -12.54 -6.28 -0.46
CA GLY A 41 -13.57 -5.26 -0.65
C GLY A 41 -14.06 -4.59 0.64
N THR A 42 -13.53 -4.95 1.82
CA THR A 42 -13.92 -4.28 3.08
C THR A 42 -13.53 -2.79 3.03
N GLU A 43 -14.44 -1.92 3.45
CA GLU A 43 -14.12 -0.51 3.69
C GLU A 43 -13.31 -0.38 4.98
N VAL A 44 -12.18 0.32 4.90
CA VAL A 44 -11.22 0.44 6.00
C VAL A 44 -10.69 1.86 6.09
N PHE A 45 -10.25 2.23 7.29
CA PHE A 45 -9.50 3.45 7.54
C PHE A 45 -8.02 3.12 7.71
N ALA A 46 -7.17 3.73 6.88
CA ALA A 46 -5.72 3.63 7.04
C ALA A 46 -5.24 4.69 8.04
N LEU A 47 -4.64 4.25 9.15
CA LEU A 47 -3.99 5.14 10.12
C LEU A 47 -2.49 5.17 9.83
N ILE A 48 -1.95 6.36 9.56
CA ILE A 48 -0.53 6.54 9.25
C ILE A 48 0.13 7.25 10.43
N LYS A 49 1.24 6.70 10.92
CA LYS A 49 2.05 7.32 11.97
C LYS A 49 2.83 8.50 11.37
N SER A 50 2.45 9.72 11.73
CA SER A 50 2.98 10.95 11.13
C SER A 50 4.49 11.14 11.28
N VAL A 51 5.11 10.58 12.33
CA VAL A 51 6.57 10.65 12.54
C VAL A 51 7.38 9.66 11.69
N ALA A 52 6.73 8.82 10.87
CA ALA A 52 7.37 7.85 9.98
C ALA A 52 7.20 8.23 8.50
N LEU A 53 7.04 9.52 8.22
CA LEU A 53 6.86 10.06 6.88
C LEU A 53 8.18 10.64 6.36
N GLU A 54 8.53 10.28 5.14
CA GLU A 54 9.64 10.85 4.39
C GLU A 54 9.12 11.50 3.12
N THR A 55 9.65 12.67 2.77
CA THR A 55 9.32 13.34 1.50
C THR A 55 10.36 12.95 0.47
N LEU A 56 9.90 12.44 -0.67
CA LEU A 56 10.76 12.14 -1.81
C LEU A 56 10.56 13.22 -2.86
N GLU A 57 11.67 13.71 -3.44
CA GLU A 57 11.58 14.58 -4.61
C GLU A 57 11.07 13.77 -5.80
N ARG A 58 10.19 14.39 -6.60
CA ARG A 58 9.68 13.77 -7.81
C ARG A 58 10.86 13.55 -8.76
N ALA A 59 11.18 12.30 -9.08
CA ALA A 59 12.10 12.00 -10.17
C ALA A 59 11.55 12.60 -11.47
N THR A 60 12.22 13.61 -12.00
CA THR A 60 11.95 14.11 -13.35
C THR A 60 12.41 13.04 -14.34
N ALA A 61 11.53 12.66 -15.27
CA ALA A 61 11.95 11.85 -16.41
C ALA A 61 13.05 12.60 -17.17
N PRO A 62 14.09 11.93 -17.70
CA PRO A 62 15.10 12.60 -18.50
C PRO A 62 14.41 13.27 -19.69
N GLU A 63 14.69 14.56 -19.88
CA GLU A 63 14.24 15.32 -21.03
C GLU A 63 14.75 14.59 -22.29
N VAL A 64 13.83 14.08 -23.10
CA VAL A 64 14.16 13.50 -24.40
C VAL A 64 14.65 14.62 -25.29
N VAL A 65 15.95 14.90 -25.26
CA VAL A 65 16.59 15.78 -26.22
C VAL A 65 16.49 15.10 -27.57
N GLY A 66 15.47 15.49 -28.35
CA GLY A 66 15.32 15.10 -29.74
C GLY A 66 16.56 15.56 -30.49
N GLN A 67 17.38 14.62 -30.95
CA GLN A 67 18.41 14.91 -31.93
C GLN A 67 17.69 15.22 -33.24
N GLY A 68 17.80 16.48 -33.68
CA GLY A 68 17.39 16.93 -35.01
C GLY A 68 18.30 16.43 -36.12
#